data_AF-A0A9N8QSP4-F1
#
_entry.id   AF-A0A9N8QSP4-F1
#
_cell.length_a   1.000
_cell.length_b   1.000
_cell.length_c   1.000
_cell.angle_alpha   90.00
_cell.angle_beta   90.00
_cell.angle_gamma   90.00
#
_symmetry.space_group_name_H-M   'P 1'
#
loop_
_entity.id
_entity.type
_entity.pdbx_description
1 polymer ?
#
loop_
_entity_poly.entity_id
_entity_poly.type
_entity_poly.pdbx_seq_one_letter_code
_entity_poly.pdbx_strand_id
1 'polypeptide(L)'
;MIENAVKQSDVIIIATPPTAILEIIEKMGDVSGKVIIDATNSIGKNPEPYQTVYHVLSDKTDAEIVKCFNTTGFENMLNPIYNGEAIDMFMAGESEEAKAIALQLSTDAGFGSCIDFGKSDKVELLEKFALSWINLAIMQGHGRNLAFKVVRR
;
A
#
# COMPACT_ATOMS: atom_id res chain seq x y z
N MET A 1 -14.73 10.05 -14.42
CA MET A 1 -14.07 11.16 -13.69
C MET A 1 -13.76 10.64 -12.29
N ILE A 2 -12.61 10.99 -11.72
CA ILE A 2 -12.11 10.45 -10.43
C ILE A 2 -13.13 10.66 -9.30
N GLU A 3 -13.64 11.88 -9.14
CA GLU A 3 -14.68 12.22 -8.16
C GLU A 3 -15.91 11.30 -8.18
N ASN A 4 -16.40 10.91 -9.36
CA ASN A 4 -17.56 10.02 -9.46
C ASN A 4 -17.25 8.60 -8.94
N ALA A 5 -16.00 8.13 -9.10
CA ALA A 5 -15.58 6.85 -8.53
C ALA A 5 -15.44 6.95 -7.01
N VAL A 6 -14.89 8.07 -6.51
CA VAL A 6 -14.79 8.36 -5.07
C VAL A 6 -16.17 8.40 -4.40
N LYS A 7 -17.17 9.05 -5.02
CA LYS A 7 -18.54 9.12 -4.48
C LYS A 7 -19.22 7.76 -4.35
N GLN A 8 -18.85 6.79 -5.19
CA GLN A 8 -19.43 5.44 -5.23
C GLN A 8 -18.59 4.40 -4.46
N SER A 9 -17.53 4.81 -3.77
CA SER A 9 -16.63 3.91 -3.06
C SER A 9 -16.56 4.24 -1.58
N ASP A 10 -16.48 3.20 -0.76
CA ASP A 10 -16.18 3.30 0.67
C ASP A 10 -14.67 3.21 0.93
N VAL A 11 -13.95 2.51 0.05
CA VAL A 11 -12.50 2.29 0.10
C VAL A 11 -11.87 2.67 -1.24
N ILE A 12 -10.78 3.43 -1.18
CA ILE A 12 -10.05 3.93 -2.34
C ILE A 12 -8.60 3.41 -2.28
N ILE A 13 -8.13 2.77 -3.34
CA ILE A 13 -6.73 2.33 -3.45
C ILE A 13 -5.96 3.29 -4.36
N ILE A 14 -4.91 3.90 -3.83
CA ILE A 14 -3.97 4.72 -4.62
C ILE A 14 -2.87 3.82 -5.16
N ALA A 15 -2.99 3.46 -6.44
CA ALA A 15 -2.05 2.62 -7.17
C ALA A 15 -1.42 3.37 -8.38
N THR A 16 -1.12 4.65 -8.20
CA THR A 16 -0.55 5.52 -9.24
C THR A 16 0.94 5.78 -9.00
N PRO A 17 1.68 6.34 -9.98
CA PRO A 17 3.01 6.89 -9.70
C PRO A 17 2.95 7.90 -8.53
N PRO A 18 3.91 7.88 -7.59
CA PRO A 18 3.88 8.77 -6.42
C PRO A 18 3.74 10.26 -6.76
N THR A 19 4.40 10.69 -7.84
CA THR A 19 4.41 12.09 -8.28
C THR A 19 3.06 12.60 -8.77
N ALA A 20 2.10 11.72 -9.07
CA ALA A 20 0.77 12.12 -9.55
C ALA A 20 -0.20 12.47 -8.42
N ILE A 21 0.15 12.18 -7.15
CA ILE A 21 -0.81 12.25 -6.05
C ILE A 21 -1.40 13.64 -5.83
N LEU A 22 -0.60 14.70 -5.98
CA LEU A 22 -1.06 16.07 -5.76
C LEU A 22 -2.19 16.43 -6.73
N GLU A 23 -2.03 16.10 -8.02
CA GLU A 23 -3.07 16.30 -9.04
C GLU A 23 -4.28 15.40 -8.81
N ILE A 24 -4.07 14.18 -8.30
CA ILE A 24 -5.15 13.24 -8.02
C ILE A 24 -6.02 13.76 -6.88
N ILE A 25 -5.43 14.22 -5.77
CA ILE A 25 -6.15 14.75 -4.61
C ILE A 25 -7.09 15.90 -5.02
N GLU A 26 -6.63 16.81 -5.89
CA GLU A 26 -7.46 17.90 -6.43
C GLU A 26 -8.70 17.41 -7.19
N LYS A 27 -8.65 16.18 -7.72
CA LYS A 27 -9.71 15.56 -8.55
C LYS A 27 -10.54 14.53 -7.79
N MET A 28 -10.19 14.19 -6.56
CA MET A 28 -10.90 13.20 -5.74
C MET A 28 -12.24 13.73 -5.23
N GLY A 29 -12.33 15.04 -4.98
CA GLY A 29 -13.48 15.62 -4.27
C GLY A 29 -13.46 15.25 -2.79
N ASP A 30 -14.65 15.13 -2.19
CA ASP A 30 -14.79 14.82 -0.76
C ASP A 30 -14.51 13.33 -0.47
N VAL A 31 -13.58 13.11 0.46
CA VAL A 31 -13.16 11.79 0.95
C VAL A 31 -13.43 11.61 2.45
N SER A 32 -14.18 12.53 3.05
CA SER A 32 -14.53 12.49 4.48
C SER A 32 -15.19 11.16 4.85
N GLY A 33 -14.67 10.51 5.90
CA GLY A 33 -15.18 9.22 6.39
C GLY A 33 -14.93 8.03 5.45
N LYS A 34 -14.05 8.17 4.45
CA LYS A 34 -13.61 7.07 3.59
C LYS A 34 -12.27 6.52 4.03
N VAL A 35 -11.98 5.28 3.62
CA VAL A 35 -10.66 4.68 3.77
C VAL A 35 -9.84 4.85 2.49
N ILE A 36 -8.59 5.29 2.64
CA ILE A 36 -7.61 5.34 1.56
C ILE A 36 -6.45 4.38 1.86
N ILE A 37 -6.18 3.48 0.91
CA ILE A 37 -5.03 2.58 0.94
C ILE A 37 -3.95 3.11 -0.01
N ASP A 38 -2.82 3.55 0.55
CA ASP A 38 -1.63 3.89 -0.22
C ASP A 38 -0.86 2.61 -0.59
N ALA A 39 -0.95 2.22 -1.86
CA ALA A 39 -0.22 1.10 -2.44
C ALA A 39 1.01 1.53 -3.26
N THR A 40 1.36 2.81 -3.23
CA THR A 40 2.45 3.36 -4.04
C THR A 40 3.81 3.00 -3.46
N ASN A 41 4.86 3.21 -4.25
CA ASN A 41 6.23 3.18 -3.77
C ASN A 41 6.96 4.49 -4.06
N SER A 42 7.20 5.31 -3.03
CA SER A 42 7.93 6.58 -3.14
C SER A 42 9.46 6.37 -3.17
N ILE A 43 9.92 5.53 -4.09
CA ILE A 43 11.31 5.11 -4.24
C ILE A 43 11.94 5.84 -5.44
N GLY A 44 12.94 6.67 -5.18
CA GLY A 44 13.64 7.47 -6.21
C GLY A 44 12.82 8.64 -6.77
N LYS A 45 11.49 8.61 -6.63
CA LYS A 45 10.58 9.73 -6.88
C LYS A 45 9.53 9.78 -5.79
N ASN A 46 9.37 10.95 -5.19
CA ASN A 46 8.44 11.24 -4.12
C ASN A 46 7.56 12.45 -4.48
N PRO A 47 6.39 12.58 -3.84
CA PRO A 47 5.53 13.74 -4.03
C PRO A 47 6.03 14.93 -3.21
N GLU A 48 7.03 15.65 -3.73
CA GLU A 48 7.61 16.85 -3.09
C GLU A 48 6.53 17.84 -2.63
N PRO A 49 6.61 18.41 -1.41
CA PRO A 49 7.71 18.32 -0.44
C PRO A 49 7.66 17.10 0.51
N TYR A 50 6.82 16.10 0.25
CA TYR A 50 6.58 14.97 1.15
C TYR A 50 7.49 13.78 0.83
N GLN A 51 7.82 13.00 1.87
CA GLN A 51 8.62 11.78 1.72
C GLN A 51 7.85 10.64 1.06
N THR A 52 6.54 10.52 1.33
CA THR A 52 5.70 9.46 0.76
C THR A 52 4.28 9.95 0.44
N VAL A 53 3.58 9.22 -0.43
CA VAL A 53 2.16 9.46 -0.76
C VAL A 53 1.27 9.42 0.48
N TYR A 54 1.46 8.46 1.40
CA TYR A 54 0.77 8.41 2.68
C TYR A 54 0.84 9.74 3.45
N HIS A 55 2.01 10.39 3.50
CA HIS A 55 2.16 11.66 4.22
C HIS A 55 1.40 12.80 3.53
N VAL A 56 1.37 12.84 2.19
CA VAL A 56 0.57 13.82 1.46
C VAL A 56 -0.91 13.60 1.75
N LEU A 57 -1.38 12.36 1.64
CA LEU A 57 -2.78 12.00 1.90
C LEU A 57 -3.17 12.40 3.33
N SER A 58 -2.33 12.10 4.32
CA SER A 58 -2.58 12.40 5.73
C SER A 58 -2.64 13.90 6.01
N ASP A 59 -1.89 14.72 5.27
CA ASP A 59 -1.88 16.17 5.44
C ASP A 59 -2.99 16.88 4.64
N LYS A 60 -3.40 16.31 3.49
CA LYS A 60 -4.24 16.99 2.50
C LYS A 60 -5.67 16.47 2.42
N THR A 61 -5.99 15.38 3.12
CA THR A 61 -7.32 14.77 3.06
C THR A 61 -7.85 14.46 4.46
N ASP A 62 -9.18 14.45 4.60
CA ASP A 62 -9.87 14.05 5.83
C ASP A 62 -10.34 12.60 5.72
N ALA A 63 -9.39 11.67 5.52
CA ALA A 63 -9.67 10.26 5.31
C ALA A 63 -8.88 9.39 6.28
N GLU A 64 -9.38 8.18 6.53
CA GLU A 64 -8.67 7.16 7.28
C GLU A 64 -7.66 6.46 6.36
N ILE A 65 -6.36 6.58 6.66
CA ILE A 65 -5.30 6.19 5.70
C ILE A 65 -4.45 5.05 6.26
N VAL A 66 -4.09 4.11 5.36
CA VAL A 66 -3.15 3.03 5.64
C VAL A 66 -2.21 2.80 4.45
N LYS A 67 -0.94 2.50 4.71
CA LYS A 67 0.00 1.99 3.71
C LYS A 67 -0.15 0.46 3.64
N CYS A 68 -0.40 -0.11 2.47
CA CYS A 68 -0.52 -1.56 2.28
C CYS A 68 -0.32 -1.92 0.79
N PHE A 69 -0.14 -3.20 0.44
CA PHE A 69 0.03 -3.69 -0.94
C PHE A 69 1.28 -3.20 -1.69
N ASN A 70 2.19 -2.48 -1.03
CA ASN A 70 3.36 -1.86 -1.67
C ASN A 70 4.62 -2.75 -1.70
N THR A 71 4.62 -3.91 -1.04
CA THR A 71 5.82 -4.72 -0.75
C THR A 71 6.05 -5.91 -1.68
N THR A 72 5.29 -6.01 -2.77
CA THR A 72 5.33 -7.16 -3.68
C THR A 72 4.91 -6.79 -5.11
N GLY A 73 5.19 -7.67 -6.08
CA GLY A 73 4.83 -7.48 -7.49
C GLY A 73 3.38 -7.88 -7.81
N PHE A 74 2.86 -7.38 -8.93
CA PHE A 74 1.52 -7.72 -9.46
C PHE A 74 1.30 -9.23 -9.63
N GLU A 75 2.33 -9.99 -9.99
CA GLU A 75 2.29 -11.44 -10.15
C GLU A 75 1.85 -12.13 -8.85
N ASN A 76 2.31 -11.62 -7.71
CA ASN A 76 1.97 -12.12 -6.38
C ASN A 76 0.57 -11.67 -5.93
N MET A 77 0.07 -10.55 -6.44
CA MET A 77 -1.32 -10.14 -6.22
C MET A 77 -2.30 -11.04 -6.96
N LEU A 78 -1.93 -11.51 -8.16
CA LEU A 78 -2.74 -12.46 -8.92
C LEU A 78 -2.75 -13.86 -8.30
N ASN A 79 -1.61 -14.30 -7.76
CA ASN A 79 -1.48 -15.58 -7.08
C ASN A 79 -0.50 -15.49 -5.91
N PRO A 80 -1.00 -15.28 -4.68
CA PRO A 80 -0.17 -15.20 -3.48
C PRO A 80 0.25 -16.58 -2.94
N ILE A 81 -0.12 -17.68 -3.61
CA ILE A 81 0.15 -19.04 -3.11
C ILE A 81 1.46 -19.59 -3.67
N TYR A 82 2.42 -19.85 -2.78
CA TYR A 82 3.72 -20.42 -3.06
C TYR A 82 3.81 -21.79 -2.41
N ASN A 83 3.95 -22.85 -3.22
CA ASN A 83 4.06 -24.24 -2.75
C ASN A 83 2.94 -24.67 -1.77
N GLY A 84 1.72 -24.16 -1.99
CA GLY A 84 0.56 -24.44 -1.13
C GLY A 84 0.43 -23.53 0.10
N GLU A 85 1.37 -22.61 0.31
CA GLU A 85 1.32 -21.63 1.40
C GLU A 85 1.09 -20.23 0.87
N ALA A 86 0.16 -19.50 1.48
CA ALA A 86 -0.04 -18.09 1.16
C ALA A 86 1.11 -17.23 1.73
N ILE A 87 1.60 -16.28 0.94
CA ILE A 87 2.60 -15.28 1.38
C ILE A 87 1.95 -14.19 2.22
N ASP A 88 2.77 -13.38 2.89
CA ASP A 88 2.30 -12.33 3.79
C ASP A 88 2.19 -10.98 3.08
N MET A 89 1.19 -10.22 3.49
CA MET A 89 1.04 -8.79 3.23
C MET A 89 1.48 -7.99 4.45
N PHE A 90 1.72 -6.69 4.27
CA PHE A 90 2.24 -5.81 5.31
C PHE A 90 1.57 -4.45 5.26
N MET A 91 1.32 -3.85 6.42
CA MET A 91 0.67 -2.55 6.53
C MET A 91 1.28 -1.65 7.59
N ALA A 92 1.04 -0.34 7.50
CA ALA A 92 1.35 0.65 8.53
C ALA A 92 0.40 1.85 8.44
N GLY A 93 0.03 2.44 9.57
CA GLY A 93 -0.80 3.65 9.60
C GLY A 93 -1.35 3.97 10.99
N GLU A 94 -1.87 5.19 11.18
CA GLU A 94 -2.49 5.58 12.45
C GLU A 94 -3.90 5.00 12.63
N SER A 95 -4.63 4.82 11.53
CA SER A 95 -6.03 4.42 11.55
C SER A 95 -6.18 2.92 11.79
N GLU A 96 -6.82 2.56 12.91
CA GLU A 96 -7.18 1.17 13.17
C GLU A 96 -8.28 0.67 12.21
N GLU A 97 -9.19 1.55 11.78
CA GLU A 97 -10.23 1.22 10.81
C GLU A 97 -9.63 0.91 9.43
N ALA A 98 -8.75 1.78 8.92
CA ALA A 98 -8.09 1.56 7.64
C ALA A 98 -7.24 0.28 7.65
N LYS A 99 -6.53 0.01 8.76
CA LYS A 99 -5.77 -1.23 8.94
C LYS A 99 -6.67 -2.48 8.95
N ALA A 100 -7.82 -2.44 9.62
CA ALA A 100 -8.76 -3.54 9.62
C ALA A 100 -9.29 -3.84 8.20
N ILE A 101 -9.60 -2.80 7.43
CA ILE A 101 -10.04 -2.93 6.04
C ILE A 101 -8.92 -3.47 5.14
N ALA A 102 -7.69 -2.98 5.29
CA ALA A 102 -6.54 -3.50 4.54
C ALA A 102 -6.26 -4.98 4.84
N LEU A 103 -6.37 -5.40 6.10
CA LEU A 103 -6.29 -6.81 6.48
C LEU A 103 -7.37 -7.65 5.79
N GLN A 104 -8.63 -7.21 5.84
CA GLN A 104 -9.74 -7.92 5.21
C GLN A 104 -9.51 -8.07 3.69
N LEU A 105 -9.24 -6.97 2.99
CA LEU A 105 -9.00 -6.99 1.54
C LEU A 105 -7.80 -7.85 1.14
N SER A 106 -6.72 -7.84 1.92
CA SER A 106 -5.56 -8.69 1.65
C SER A 106 -5.88 -10.17 1.84
N THR A 107 -6.69 -10.51 2.85
CA THR A 107 -7.11 -11.89 3.11
C THR A 107 -8.03 -12.38 2.00
N ASP A 108 -8.97 -11.54 1.56
CA ASP A 108 -9.87 -11.84 0.45
C ASP A 108 -9.13 -12.00 -0.88
N ALA A 109 -8.00 -11.30 -1.05
CA ALA A 109 -7.09 -11.47 -2.18
C ALA A 109 -6.23 -12.74 -2.09
N GLY A 110 -6.31 -13.50 -0.99
CA GLY A 110 -5.64 -14.79 -0.80
C GLY A 110 -4.29 -14.73 -0.08
N PHE A 111 -3.89 -13.58 0.47
CA PHE A 111 -2.71 -13.48 1.33
C PHE A 111 -2.96 -14.17 2.68
N GLY A 112 -1.91 -14.79 3.25
CA GLY A 112 -2.03 -15.59 4.47
C GLY A 112 -2.13 -14.76 5.74
N SER A 113 -1.58 -13.55 5.71
CA SER A 113 -1.68 -12.57 6.79
C SER A 113 -1.46 -11.16 6.25
N CYS A 114 -1.87 -10.14 7.02
CA CYS A 114 -1.45 -8.76 6.83
C CYS A 114 -0.82 -8.26 8.11
N ILE A 115 0.51 -8.17 8.13
CA ILE A 115 1.28 -7.90 9.34
C ILE A 115 1.42 -6.40 9.53
N ASP A 116 0.94 -5.91 10.68
CA ASP A 116 1.03 -4.51 11.07
C ASP A 116 2.45 -4.15 11.54
N PHE A 117 3.08 -3.23 10.82
CA PHE A 117 4.36 -2.62 11.22
C PHE A 117 4.18 -1.57 12.31
N GLY A 118 2.94 -1.09 12.51
CA GLY A 118 2.57 -0.10 13.50
C GLY A 118 2.06 1.18 12.85
N LYS A 119 2.51 2.30 13.41
CA LYS A 119 1.97 3.65 13.17
C LYS A 119 2.59 4.33 11.95
N SER A 120 2.20 5.59 11.72
CA SER A 120 2.68 6.39 10.57
C SER A 120 4.20 6.52 10.52
N ASP A 121 4.88 6.50 11.66
CA ASP A 121 6.34 6.55 11.77
C ASP A 121 7.05 5.35 11.11
N LYS A 122 6.30 4.28 10.79
CA LYS A 122 6.81 3.08 10.10
C LYS A 122 6.53 3.04 8.60
N VAL A 123 5.81 4.02 8.05
CA VAL A 123 5.49 4.04 6.61
C VAL A 123 6.76 4.12 5.75
N GLU A 124 7.74 4.94 6.11
CA GLU A 124 9.02 4.99 5.38
C GLU A 124 9.83 3.70 5.52
N LEU A 125 9.70 2.99 6.65
CA LEU A 125 10.30 1.67 6.82
C LEU A 125 9.67 0.66 5.84
N LEU A 126 8.35 0.72 5.68
CA LEU A 126 7.63 -0.15 4.75
C LEU A 126 7.95 0.17 3.28
N GLU A 127 8.23 1.43 2.94
CA GLU A 127 8.79 1.82 1.63
C GLU A 127 10.18 1.24 1.37
N LYS A 128 11.05 1.27 2.38
CA LYS A 128 12.39 0.65 2.30
C LYS A 128 12.31 -0.88 2.22
N PHE A 129 11.30 -1.48 2.83
CA PHE A 129 11.05 -2.91 2.73
C PHE A 129 10.61 -3.30 1.31
N ALA A 130 9.75 -2.50 0.67
CA ALA A 130 9.46 -2.63 -0.74
C ALA A 130 10.70 -2.45 -1.64
N LEU A 131 11.57 -1.48 -1.33
CA LEU A 131 12.85 -1.34 -2.03
C LEU A 131 13.73 -2.60 -1.91
N SER A 132 13.70 -3.26 -0.76
CA SER A 132 14.43 -4.51 -0.55
C SER A 132 13.92 -5.62 -1.49
N TRP A 133 12.59 -5.72 -1.67
CA TRP A 133 11.99 -6.63 -2.65
C TRP A 133 12.38 -6.25 -4.08
N ILE A 134 12.27 -4.96 -4.45
CA ILE A 134 12.61 -4.45 -5.80
C ILE A 134 14.07 -4.73 -6.12
N ASN A 135 14.97 -4.53 -5.17
CA ASN A 135 16.38 -4.83 -5.37
C ASN A 135 16.59 -6.31 -5.73
N LEU A 136 16.02 -7.24 -4.97
CA LEU A 136 16.16 -8.67 -5.25
C LEU A 136 15.50 -9.05 -6.58
N ALA A 137 14.24 -8.67 -6.78
CA ALA A 137 13.46 -9.09 -7.93
C ALA A 137 13.96 -8.48 -9.25
N ILE A 138 14.30 -7.19 -9.24
CA ILE A 138 14.60 -6.42 -10.46
C ILE A 138 16.09 -6.14 -10.60
N MET A 139 16.73 -5.54 -9.59
CA MET A 139 18.12 -5.07 -9.72
C MET A 139 19.13 -6.22 -9.73
N GLN A 140 18.88 -7.27 -8.94
CA GLN A 140 19.72 -8.48 -8.89
C GLN A 140 19.23 -9.59 -9.83
N GLY A 141 18.09 -9.39 -10.52
CA GLY A 141 17.62 -10.31 -11.55
C GLY A 141 17.02 -11.64 -11.06
N HIS A 142 16.59 -11.74 -9.79
CA HIS A 142 15.94 -12.96 -9.29
C HIS A 142 14.51 -13.16 -9.86
N GLY A 143 13.95 -12.14 -10.52
CA GLY A 143 12.61 -12.19 -11.08
C GLY A 143 11.52 -11.86 -10.04
N ARG A 144 10.30 -11.68 -10.53
CA ARG A 144 9.16 -11.16 -9.75
C ARG A 144 8.35 -12.23 -9.02
N ASN A 145 8.61 -13.51 -9.29
CA ASN A 145 8.04 -14.65 -8.56
C ASN A 145 8.83 -14.92 -7.27
N LEU A 146 8.95 -13.88 -6.44
CA LEU A 146 9.65 -13.87 -5.17
C LEU A 146 8.81 -13.07 -4.18
N ALA A 147 8.82 -13.44 -2.90
CA ALA A 147 8.05 -12.76 -1.86
C ALA A 147 8.75 -12.87 -0.50
N PHE A 148 8.41 -11.97 0.41
CA PHE A 148 8.79 -12.10 1.82
C PHE A 148 7.68 -12.80 2.60
N LYS A 149 8.08 -13.71 3.49
CA LYS A 149 7.19 -14.43 4.41
C LYS A 149 7.80 -14.43 5.81
N VAL A 150 7.00 -14.14 6.81
CA VAL A 150 7.39 -14.18 8.23
C VAL A 150 7.13 -15.58 8.77
N VAL A 151 8.19 -16.22 9.28
CA VAL A 151 8.12 -17.56 9.89
C VAL A 151 8.27 -17.43 11.39
N ARG A 152 7.44 -18.15 12.16
CA ARG A 152 7.45 -18.17 13.62
C ARG A 152 7.89 -19.55 14.14
N ARG A 153 8.43 -19.59 15.36
CA ARG A 153 8.83 -20.82 16.08
C ARG A 153 7.81 -21.17 17.15
#